data_AF-A0A9D6SU80-F1
#
_entry.id   AF-A0A9D6SU80-F1
#
_cell.length_a   1.000
_cell.length_b   1.000
_cell.length_c   1.000
_cell.angle_alpha   90.00
_cell.angle_beta   90.00
_cell.angle_gamma   90.00
#
_symmetry.space_group_name_H-M   'P 1'
#
loop_
_entity.id
_entity.type
_entity.pdbx_description
1 polymer ?
#
loop_
_entity_poly.entity_id
_entity_poly.type
_entity_poly.pdbx_seq_one_letter_code
_entity_poly.pdbx_strand_id
1 'polypeptide(L)'
;MVQTISAAQIWEAALGELQKQVNRPNYNTWLSKTTGISYQDNQFVIGVPNTFVAEYLDKNQRSLVGKVLADLTHPSIQLEFQVTTHPYPLSRYGGRGKSVPVQQASLPLFNPKYTFDSFVVGSCNQFAFNAALNVSQNPGQGYNPLFIYSEAGLGKTHLLQAMGHTAVANNLKVLYVSAEQYTNELMSALREGNTEDFRSKYRSADMLLIDDVQFFSGKQQTGENFFHTFEVLHNSNRQIAITCNQPPKSIPFLQDRLSSRFEGGLVTDIQIPDFATRLAILQTKAKHDGVDVASDVLEFIALQIQQNIRSLEGSLNRVVAYSRLLRAMLTPELAAQALKNVAPGVAKSAPPTSSLIIEAVVNKFKLSPADLRGRKRDEATSLARQVAMYLLRQET
;
A
#
# COMPACT_ATOMS: atom_id res chain seq x y z
N MET A 1 46.58 20.82 -11.47
CA MET A 1 45.58 20.82 -10.38
C MET A 1 44.40 20.02 -10.88
N VAL A 2 44.27 18.77 -10.44
CA VAL A 2 43.16 17.89 -10.83
C VAL A 2 41.92 18.37 -10.09
N GLN A 3 40.88 18.78 -10.82
CA GLN A 3 39.60 19.15 -10.21
C GLN A 3 39.01 17.90 -9.53
N THR A 4 38.99 17.87 -8.21
CA THR A 4 38.27 16.86 -7.43
C THR A 4 36.77 17.06 -7.65
N ILE A 5 36.19 16.24 -8.54
CA ILE A 5 34.74 16.22 -8.79
C ILE A 5 34.05 15.78 -7.50
N SER A 6 33.08 16.56 -7.02
CA SER A 6 32.38 16.26 -5.77
C SER A 6 31.35 15.13 -5.94
N ALA A 7 31.03 14.41 -4.86
CA ALA A 7 30.01 13.36 -4.88
C ALA A 7 28.65 13.86 -5.40
N ALA A 8 28.30 15.12 -5.11
CA ALA A 8 27.10 15.75 -5.63
C ALA A 8 27.11 15.89 -7.15
N GLN A 9 28.25 16.29 -7.74
CA GLN A 9 28.41 16.43 -9.19
C GLN A 9 28.40 15.08 -9.92
N ILE A 10 29.04 14.06 -9.32
CA ILE A 10 29.01 12.69 -9.86
C ILE A 10 27.57 12.16 -9.85
N TRP A 11 26.83 12.40 -8.76
CA TRP A 11 25.45 11.97 -8.65
C TRP A 11 24.52 12.70 -9.61
N GLU A 12 24.73 13.99 -9.84
CA GLU A 12 23.94 14.78 -10.80
C GLU A 12 24.13 14.26 -12.24
N ALA A 13 25.36 13.89 -12.61
CA ALA A 13 25.64 13.23 -13.89
C ALA A 13 24.98 11.85 -13.97
N ALA A 14 25.05 11.05 -12.89
CA ALA A 14 24.40 9.75 -12.80
C ALA A 14 22.87 9.85 -12.93
N LEU A 15 22.25 10.86 -12.33
CA LEU A 15 20.82 11.15 -12.45
C LEU A 15 20.42 11.43 -13.92
N GLY A 16 21.25 12.17 -14.67
CA GLY A 16 21.03 12.42 -16.09
C GLY A 16 21.03 11.14 -16.94
N GLU A 17 21.92 10.19 -16.64
CA GLU A 17 21.95 8.89 -17.33
C GLU A 17 20.82 7.96 -16.87
N LEU A 18 20.50 7.94 -15.58
CA LEU A 18 19.38 7.18 -15.03
C LEU A 18 18.03 7.67 -15.58
N GLN A 19 17.88 8.97 -15.87
CA GLN A 19 16.68 9.53 -16.47
C GLN A 19 16.41 8.98 -17.89
N LYS A 20 17.46 8.58 -18.62
CA LYS A 20 17.33 7.97 -19.96
C LYS A 20 16.96 6.49 -19.89
N GLN A 21 17.37 5.82 -18.81
CA GLN A 21 17.23 4.36 -18.63
C GLN A 21 15.98 3.98 -17.81
N VAL A 22 15.43 4.91 -17.05
CA VAL A 22 14.27 4.71 -16.18
C VAL A 22 13.07 5.52 -16.70
N ASN A 23 11.88 4.92 -16.73
CA ASN A 23 10.69 5.63 -17.15
C ASN A 23 10.40 6.85 -16.25
N ARG A 24 9.80 7.90 -16.82
CA ARG A 24 9.61 9.21 -16.18
C ARG A 24 8.87 9.16 -14.82
N PRO A 25 7.80 8.37 -14.64
CA PRO A 25 7.14 8.23 -13.33
C PRO A 25 8.05 7.60 -12.25
N ASN A 26 8.80 6.58 -12.62
CA ASN A 26 9.69 5.86 -11.70
C ASN A 26 10.89 6.75 -11.33
N TYR A 27 11.46 7.47 -12.30
CA TYR A 27 12.51 8.47 -12.05
C TYR A 27 12.03 9.57 -11.09
N ASN A 28 10.85 10.14 -11.36
CA ASN A 28 10.27 11.20 -10.53
C ASN A 28 9.99 10.72 -9.09
N THR A 29 9.55 9.48 -8.93
CA THR A 29 9.15 8.95 -7.61
C THR A 29 10.35 8.59 -6.74
N TRP A 30 11.41 7.99 -7.32
CA TRP A 30 12.48 7.36 -6.53
C TRP A 30 13.84 8.04 -6.64
N LEU A 31 14.14 8.68 -7.78
CA LEU A 31 15.48 9.20 -8.07
C LEU A 31 15.56 10.73 -8.02
N SER A 32 14.49 11.43 -8.42
CA SER A 32 14.51 12.90 -8.60
C SER A 32 14.82 13.71 -7.33
N LYS A 33 14.63 13.13 -6.15
CA LYS A 33 14.86 13.79 -4.84
C LYS A 33 16.06 13.19 -4.09
N THR A 34 16.97 12.53 -4.80
CA THR A 34 18.18 11.93 -4.21
C THR A 34 19.39 12.83 -4.42
N THR A 35 20.38 12.73 -3.55
CA THR A 35 21.60 13.57 -3.59
C THR A 35 22.85 12.72 -3.35
N GLY A 36 23.99 13.11 -3.92
CA GLY A 36 25.27 12.48 -3.59
C GLY A 36 25.85 13.11 -2.33
N ILE A 37 26.03 12.33 -1.27
CA ILE A 37 26.54 12.83 0.03
C ILE A 37 28.06 12.77 0.07
N SER A 38 28.63 11.60 -0.20
CA SER A 38 30.07 11.37 -0.13
C SER A 38 30.50 10.27 -1.08
N TYR A 39 31.77 10.34 -1.48
CA TYR A 39 32.44 9.32 -2.29
C TYR A 39 33.89 9.21 -1.83
N GLN A 40 34.21 8.17 -1.07
CA GLN A 40 35.54 7.88 -0.51
C GLN A 40 35.73 6.37 -0.44
N ASP A 41 36.96 5.87 -0.64
CA ASP A 41 37.32 4.44 -0.52
C ASP A 41 36.40 3.47 -1.28
N ASN A 42 36.02 3.83 -2.51
CA ASN A 42 35.07 3.09 -3.35
C ASN A 42 33.66 2.91 -2.76
N GLN A 43 33.30 3.65 -1.71
CA GLN A 43 31.96 3.71 -1.16
C GLN A 43 31.28 5.00 -1.59
N PHE A 44 30.11 4.89 -2.21
CA PHE A 44 29.30 6.02 -2.67
C PHE A 44 28.01 6.07 -1.84
N VAL A 45 27.82 7.18 -1.10
CA VAL A 45 26.66 7.38 -0.22
C VAL A 45 25.65 8.29 -0.90
N ILE A 46 24.43 7.77 -1.10
CA ILE A 46 23.31 8.45 -1.74
C ILE A 46 22.30 8.85 -0.66
N GLY A 47 22.03 10.15 -0.57
CA GLY A 47 20.99 10.74 0.25
C GLY A 47 19.62 10.52 -0.34
N VAL A 48 18.72 9.91 0.43
CA VAL A 48 17.34 9.61 0.04
C VAL A 48 16.35 10.26 1.01
N PRO A 49 15.13 10.61 0.58
CA PRO A 49 14.20 11.41 1.39
C PRO A 49 13.53 10.63 2.53
N ASN A 50 13.50 9.30 2.47
CA ASN A 50 12.97 8.43 3.51
C ASN A 50 13.46 6.98 3.35
N THR A 51 13.21 6.16 4.36
CA THR A 51 13.59 4.74 4.41
C THR A 51 12.94 3.89 3.32
N PHE A 52 11.72 4.23 2.91
CA PHE A 52 11.00 3.51 1.84
C PHE A 52 11.67 3.71 0.47
N VAL A 53 12.15 4.92 0.18
CA VAL A 53 12.95 5.18 -1.03
C VAL A 53 14.30 4.46 -0.94
N ALA A 54 14.93 4.44 0.24
CA ALA A 54 16.17 3.69 0.47
C ALA A 54 15.98 2.20 0.13
N GLU A 55 14.97 1.57 0.73
CA GLU A 55 14.68 0.14 0.57
C GLU A 55 14.27 -0.21 -0.86
N TYR A 56 13.47 0.65 -1.51
CA TYR A 56 13.08 0.44 -2.90
C TYR A 56 14.28 0.53 -3.84
N LEU A 57 15.13 1.56 -3.71
CA LEU A 57 16.32 1.71 -4.54
C LEU A 57 17.31 0.56 -4.30
N ASP A 58 17.48 0.15 -3.05
CA ASP A 58 18.38 -0.94 -2.68
C ASP A 58 17.92 -2.30 -3.24
N LYS A 59 16.63 -2.61 -3.14
CA LYS A 59 16.08 -3.89 -3.63
C LYS A 59 15.90 -3.94 -5.15
N ASN A 60 15.47 -2.84 -5.76
CA ASN A 60 14.96 -2.87 -7.15
C ASN A 60 15.88 -2.17 -8.16
N GLN A 61 16.74 -1.24 -7.71
CA GLN A 61 17.53 -0.40 -8.63
C GLN A 61 19.03 -0.35 -8.31
N ARG A 62 19.50 -1.03 -7.26
CA ARG A 62 20.90 -1.04 -6.83
C ARG A 62 21.86 -1.47 -7.94
N SER A 63 21.50 -2.49 -8.72
CA SER A 63 22.33 -2.96 -9.84
C SER A 63 22.46 -1.92 -10.95
N LEU A 64 21.38 -1.23 -11.30
CA LEU A 64 21.35 -0.19 -12.31
C LEU A 64 22.14 1.05 -11.85
N VAL A 65 21.85 1.52 -10.63
CA VAL A 65 22.55 2.66 -10.02
C VAL A 65 24.04 2.36 -9.88
N GLY A 66 24.40 1.15 -9.46
CA GLY A 66 25.80 0.73 -9.33
C GLY A 66 26.53 0.70 -10.65
N LYS A 67 25.87 0.22 -11.72
CA LYS A 67 26.44 0.22 -13.07
C LYS A 67 26.70 1.64 -13.58
N VAL A 68 25.71 2.53 -13.47
CA VAL A 68 25.87 3.92 -13.91
C VAL A 68 26.97 4.65 -13.13
N LEU A 69 27.06 4.42 -11.82
CA LEU A 69 28.13 5.00 -11.01
C LEU A 69 29.50 4.42 -11.34
N ALA A 70 29.60 3.10 -11.59
CA ALA A 70 30.83 2.45 -12.00
C ALA A 70 31.36 3.00 -13.34
N ASP A 71 30.47 3.26 -14.30
CA ASP A 71 30.82 3.87 -15.60
C ASP A 71 31.34 5.32 -15.46
N LEU A 72 30.91 6.04 -14.41
CA LEU A 72 31.31 7.42 -14.14
C LEU A 72 32.52 7.55 -13.19
N THR A 73 32.93 6.46 -12.54
CA THR A 73 33.97 6.49 -11.49
C THR A 73 34.90 5.27 -11.54
N HIS A 74 34.76 4.29 -10.62
CA HIS A 74 35.57 3.08 -10.52
C HIS A 74 34.69 1.80 -10.62
N PRO A 75 35.15 0.71 -11.27
CA PRO A 75 34.36 -0.50 -11.50
C PRO A 75 33.87 -1.25 -10.25
N SER A 76 34.42 -0.96 -9.08
CA SER A 76 34.21 -1.70 -7.83
C SER A 76 33.61 -0.82 -6.73
N ILE A 77 32.48 -0.16 -7.04
CA ILE A 77 31.75 0.70 -6.09
C ILE A 77 30.82 -0.09 -5.16
N GLN A 78 30.85 0.25 -3.87
CA GLN A 78 29.85 -0.13 -2.89
C GLN A 78 28.85 1.03 -2.71
N LEU A 79 27.56 0.71 -2.80
CA LEU A 79 26.48 1.68 -2.64
C LEU A 79 25.89 1.63 -1.24
N GLU A 80 25.66 2.80 -0.68
CA GLU A 80 24.91 2.98 0.56
C GLU A 80 23.83 4.04 0.37
N PHE A 81 22.62 3.74 0.85
CA PHE A 81 21.50 4.69 0.83
C PHE A 81 21.27 5.20 2.25
N GLN A 82 21.48 6.49 2.46
CA GLN A 82 21.32 7.14 3.76
C GLN A 82 20.15 8.12 3.72
N VAL A 83 19.28 8.08 4.72
CA VAL A 83 18.17 9.03 4.81
C VAL A 83 18.72 10.41 5.16
N THR A 84 18.60 11.36 4.25
CA THR A 84 19.03 12.75 4.47
C THR A 84 17.83 13.65 4.72
N THR A 85 17.71 14.12 5.95
CA THR A 85 16.85 15.26 6.32
C THR A 85 17.59 16.53 5.93
N HIS A 86 17.56 16.95 4.66
CA HIS A 86 18.08 18.26 4.28
C HIS A 86 16.98 19.20 3.76
N PRO A 87 16.90 20.42 4.33
CA PRO A 87 15.99 21.48 3.91
C PRO A 87 16.53 22.14 2.63
N TYR A 88 15.65 22.46 1.69
CA TYR A 88 16.05 23.19 0.48
C TYR A 88 16.60 24.58 0.83
N PRO A 89 17.65 25.05 0.13
CA PRO A 89 18.19 26.39 0.31
C PRO A 89 17.23 27.42 -0.29
N LEU A 90 16.63 28.25 0.56
CA LEU A 90 15.97 29.47 0.12
C LEU A 90 17.03 30.45 -0.36
N SER A 91 16.88 30.89 -1.61
CA SER A 91 17.61 32.00 -2.21
C SER A 91 17.66 33.20 -1.26
N ARG A 92 18.87 33.75 -1.14
CA ARG A 92 19.19 34.99 -0.44
C ARG A 92 18.23 36.11 -0.85
N TYR A 93 17.43 36.58 0.11
CA TYR A 93 17.09 38.00 0.23
C TYR A 93 17.32 38.40 1.69
N GLY A 94 18.17 39.40 1.87
CA GLY A 94 18.64 39.85 3.17
C GLY A 94 17.55 40.54 4.00
N GLY A 95 17.64 40.36 5.31
CA GLY A 95 16.85 41.09 6.29
C GLY A 95 17.13 40.58 7.70
N ARG A 96 18.00 41.28 8.44
CA ARG A 96 18.24 41.06 9.86
C ARG A 96 16.94 41.18 10.65
N GLY A 97 16.63 40.22 11.53
CA GLY A 97 15.63 40.45 12.58
C GLY A 97 15.12 39.20 13.30
N LYS A 98 15.65 38.97 14.51
CA LYS A 98 15.09 38.23 15.67
C LYS A 98 14.71 36.76 15.48
N SER A 99 15.41 35.91 16.23
CA SER A 99 15.15 34.49 16.46
C SER A 99 13.74 34.25 17.03
N VAL A 100 12.88 33.63 16.22
CA VAL A 100 11.70 32.88 16.68
C VAL A 100 12.12 31.40 16.72
N PRO A 101 11.73 30.60 17.73
CA PRO A 101 12.07 29.17 17.74
C PRO A 101 11.42 28.53 16.53
N VAL A 102 12.23 27.95 15.64
CA VAL A 102 11.76 27.20 14.49
C VAL A 102 11.16 25.90 15.02
N GLN A 103 9.83 25.88 15.16
CA GLN A 103 9.06 24.65 15.24
C GLN A 103 9.44 23.82 14.02
N GLN A 104 10.06 22.65 14.26
CA GLN A 104 10.34 21.66 13.23
C GLN A 104 9.04 21.39 12.49
N ALA A 105 8.99 21.75 11.20
CA ALA A 105 7.86 21.44 10.35
C ALA A 105 7.75 19.90 10.24
N SER A 106 6.89 19.33 11.06
CA SER A 106 6.48 17.93 11.00
C SER A 106 5.94 17.65 9.59
N LEU A 107 6.49 16.64 8.92
CA LEU A 107 5.85 16.00 7.78
C LEU A 107 4.35 15.77 8.12
N PRO A 108 3.43 15.91 7.16
CA PRO A 108 2.02 15.73 7.47
C PRO A 108 1.82 14.32 8.04
N LEU A 109 1.38 14.26 9.30
CA LEU A 109 1.14 13.02 10.06
C LEU A 109 0.15 12.08 9.33
N PHE A 110 -0.59 12.62 8.38
CA PHE A 110 -1.67 11.99 7.63
C PHE A 110 -1.58 12.28 6.14
N ASN A 111 -2.08 11.35 5.31
CA ASN A 111 -2.19 11.56 3.87
C ASN A 111 -3.26 12.63 3.58
N PRO A 112 -2.95 13.74 2.90
CA PRO A 112 -3.92 14.80 2.62
C PRO A 112 -5.09 14.35 1.74
N LYS A 113 -4.98 13.21 1.05
CA LYS A 113 -6.07 12.64 0.24
C LYS A 113 -7.12 11.90 1.07
N TYR A 114 -6.80 11.51 2.30
CA TYR A 114 -7.68 10.69 3.14
C TYR A 114 -8.42 11.57 4.14
N THR A 115 -9.46 12.25 3.66
CA THR A 115 -10.31 13.15 4.46
C THR A 115 -11.76 12.66 4.43
N PHE A 116 -12.61 13.15 5.33
CA PHE A 116 -14.04 12.81 5.28
C PHE A 116 -14.69 13.32 3.98
N ASP A 117 -14.30 14.50 3.51
CA ASP A 117 -14.84 15.11 2.28
C ASP A 117 -14.53 14.29 1.01
N SER A 118 -13.39 13.60 1.00
CA SER A 118 -12.99 12.73 -0.11
C SER A 118 -13.52 11.30 0.00
N PHE A 119 -14.21 10.96 1.10
CA PHE A 119 -14.75 9.62 1.31
C PHE A 119 -16.18 9.52 0.76
N VAL A 120 -16.40 8.64 -0.21
CA VAL A 120 -17.72 8.43 -0.81
C VAL A 120 -18.57 7.53 0.09
N VAL A 121 -19.67 8.10 0.58
CA VAL A 121 -20.60 7.41 1.48
C VAL A 121 -21.67 6.67 0.68
N GLY A 122 -21.89 5.41 1.04
CA GLY A 122 -22.95 4.55 0.51
C GLY A 122 -23.48 3.61 1.59
N SER A 123 -24.53 2.85 1.29
CA SER A 123 -25.17 1.93 2.25
C SER A 123 -24.19 0.93 2.90
N CYS A 124 -23.14 0.54 2.17
CA CYS A 124 -22.12 -0.41 2.61
C CYS A 124 -21.13 0.13 3.65
N ASN A 125 -21.06 1.45 3.84
CA ASN A 125 -20.04 2.10 4.67
C ASN A 125 -20.58 3.26 5.54
N GLN A 126 -21.87 3.59 5.40
CA GLN A 126 -22.49 4.73 6.07
C GLN A 126 -22.40 4.65 7.59
N PHE A 127 -22.61 3.47 8.17
CA PHE A 127 -22.53 3.30 9.62
C PHE A 127 -21.09 3.53 10.13
N ALA A 128 -20.10 2.92 9.48
CA ALA A 128 -18.69 3.12 9.81
C ALA A 128 -18.24 4.58 9.62
N PHE A 129 -18.69 5.25 8.56
CA PHE A 129 -18.43 6.67 8.32
C PHE A 129 -18.99 7.55 9.43
N ASN A 130 -20.27 7.36 9.79
CA ASN A 130 -20.92 8.14 10.85
C ASN A 130 -20.28 7.90 12.22
N ALA A 131 -19.90 6.65 12.52
CA ALA A 131 -19.18 6.30 13.73
C ALA A 131 -17.81 7.00 13.80
N ALA A 132 -17.03 6.93 12.71
CA ALA A 132 -15.73 7.60 12.60
C ALA A 132 -15.87 9.13 12.74
N LEU A 133 -16.86 9.73 12.08
CA LEU A 133 -17.13 11.16 12.17
C LEU A 133 -17.49 11.57 13.60
N ASN A 134 -18.43 10.86 14.24
CA ASN A 134 -18.84 11.15 15.61
C ASN A 134 -17.67 11.06 16.61
N VAL A 135 -16.87 10.00 16.52
CA VAL A 135 -15.69 9.79 17.37
C VAL A 135 -14.62 10.87 17.13
N SER A 136 -14.47 11.35 15.89
CA SER A 136 -13.52 12.43 15.59
C SER A 136 -13.96 13.80 16.14
N GLN A 137 -15.26 14.02 16.27
CA GLN A 137 -15.84 15.25 16.82
C GLN A 137 -15.93 15.23 18.36
N ASN A 138 -16.20 14.05 18.95
CA ASN A 138 -16.37 13.85 20.38
C ASN A 138 -15.45 12.74 20.90
N PRO A 139 -14.12 12.90 20.80
CA PRO A 139 -13.17 11.86 21.17
C PRO A 139 -13.25 11.51 22.65
N GLY A 140 -13.21 10.21 22.95
CA GLY A 140 -13.31 9.66 24.29
C GLY A 140 -14.75 9.60 24.82
N GLN A 141 -15.74 10.09 24.07
CA GLN A 141 -17.15 10.10 24.46
C GLN A 141 -17.96 9.13 23.59
N GLY A 142 -18.86 8.37 24.22
CA GLY A 142 -19.76 7.43 23.54
C GLY A 142 -19.08 6.12 23.13
N TYR A 143 -18.18 6.15 22.16
CA TYR A 143 -17.62 4.96 21.51
C TYR A 143 -16.10 4.86 21.66
N ASN A 144 -15.64 4.21 22.73
CA ASN A 144 -14.22 3.98 22.98
C ASN A 144 -13.95 2.54 23.45
N PRO A 145 -13.23 1.72 22.67
CA PRO A 145 -12.63 2.03 21.37
C PRO A 145 -13.66 2.07 20.23
N LEU A 146 -13.27 2.67 19.10
CA LEU A 146 -13.90 2.42 17.80
C LEU A 146 -13.12 1.35 17.05
N PHE A 147 -13.76 0.26 16.65
CA PHE A 147 -13.16 -0.84 15.91
C PHE A 147 -13.81 -0.98 14.53
N ILE A 148 -13.05 -0.69 13.48
CA ILE A 148 -13.50 -0.75 12.08
C ILE A 148 -12.88 -1.98 11.41
N TYR A 149 -13.68 -2.88 10.85
CA TYR A 149 -13.16 -4.03 10.12
C TYR A 149 -13.79 -4.25 8.76
N SER A 150 -13.04 -4.87 7.86
CA SER A 150 -13.48 -5.17 6.49
C SER A 150 -12.40 -5.97 5.79
N GLU A 151 -12.69 -6.54 4.62
CA GLU A 151 -11.62 -7.01 3.74
C GLU A 151 -10.66 -5.87 3.30
N ALA A 152 -9.52 -6.25 2.72
CA ALA A 152 -8.51 -5.30 2.29
C ALA A 152 -9.04 -4.36 1.18
N GLY A 153 -8.69 -3.08 1.27
CA GLY A 153 -8.97 -2.11 0.21
C GLY A 153 -10.41 -1.60 0.17
N LEU A 154 -11.14 -1.58 1.30
CA LEU A 154 -12.50 -1.03 1.41
C LEU A 154 -12.59 0.34 2.14
N GLY A 155 -11.45 0.93 2.52
CA GLY A 155 -11.42 2.30 3.06
C GLY A 155 -11.17 2.45 4.56
N LYS A 156 -10.81 1.36 5.28
CA LYS A 156 -10.45 1.41 6.71
C LYS A 156 -9.40 2.47 7.04
N THR A 157 -8.25 2.42 6.36
CA THR A 157 -7.17 3.39 6.51
C THR A 157 -7.59 4.81 6.14
N HIS A 158 -8.48 4.97 5.15
CA HIS A 158 -9.01 6.29 4.78
C HIS A 158 -9.81 6.89 5.93
N LEU A 159 -10.79 6.14 6.47
CA LEU A 159 -11.58 6.61 7.62
C LEU A 159 -10.69 6.90 8.83
N LEU A 160 -9.77 5.99 9.15
CA LEU A 160 -8.87 6.16 10.29
C LEU A 160 -8.02 7.44 10.16
N GLN A 161 -7.47 7.73 8.98
CA GLN A 161 -6.70 8.96 8.76
C GLN A 161 -7.60 10.21 8.69
N ALA A 162 -8.83 10.11 8.18
CA ALA A 162 -9.80 11.21 8.17
C ALA A 162 -10.18 11.66 9.59
N MET A 163 -10.33 10.70 10.51
CA MET A 163 -10.47 10.99 11.94
C MET A 163 -9.27 11.77 12.48
N GLY A 164 -8.06 11.33 12.10
CA GLY A 164 -6.82 11.98 12.50
C GLY A 164 -6.70 13.42 12.04
N HIS A 165 -7.05 13.73 10.79
CA HIS A 165 -7.09 15.11 10.29
C HIS A 165 -8.03 15.99 11.13
N THR A 166 -9.23 15.49 11.42
CA THR A 166 -10.24 16.23 12.19
C THR A 166 -9.78 16.46 13.63
N ALA A 167 -9.20 15.45 14.26
CA ALA A 167 -8.69 15.55 15.62
C ALA A 167 -7.48 16.51 15.73
N VAL A 168 -6.57 16.50 14.75
CA VAL A 168 -5.45 17.46 14.70
C VAL A 168 -5.95 18.89 14.47
N ALA A 169 -6.96 19.09 13.62
CA ALA A 169 -7.58 20.41 13.43
C ALA A 169 -8.21 20.97 14.72
N ASN A 170 -8.63 20.08 15.62
CA ASN A 170 -9.11 20.41 16.97
C ASN A 170 -7.99 20.51 18.03
N ASN A 171 -6.72 20.60 17.62
CA ASN A 171 -5.53 20.69 18.47
C ASN A 171 -5.30 19.51 19.43
N LEU A 172 -5.79 18.32 19.08
CA LEU A 172 -5.54 17.11 19.85
C LEU A 172 -4.19 16.50 19.49
N LYS A 173 -3.52 15.92 20.49
CA LYS A 173 -2.33 15.11 20.27
C LYS A 173 -2.72 13.74 19.73
N VAL A 174 -2.72 13.63 18.40
CA VAL A 174 -3.05 12.38 17.71
C VAL A 174 -1.78 11.58 17.40
N LEU A 175 -1.83 10.27 17.61
CA LEU A 175 -0.79 9.35 17.19
C LEU A 175 -1.37 8.32 16.22
N TYR A 176 -0.89 8.33 14.99
CA TYR A 176 -1.21 7.31 13.98
C TYR A 176 -0.04 6.35 13.80
N VAL A 177 -0.33 5.06 13.80
CA VAL A 177 0.67 3.99 13.70
C VAL A 177 0.05 2.75 13.07
N SER A 178 0.80 1.98 12.28
CA SER A 178 0.40 0.61 11.95
C SER A 178 0.78 -0.35 13.09
N ALA A 179 0.08 -1.47 13.23
CA ALA A 179 0.43 -2.50 14.20
C ALA A 179 1.87 -3.04 14.00
N GLU A 180 2.34 -3.10 12.75
CA GLU A 180 3.72 -3.46 12.42
C GLU A 180 4.72 -2.41 12.91
N GLN A 181 4.47 -1.12 12.67
CA GLN A 181 5.32 -0.04 13.16
C GLN A 181 5.34 -0.03 14.70
N TYR A 182 4.19 -0.23 15.35
CA TYR A 182 4.12 -0.37 16.81
C TYR A 182 5.02 -1.52 17.32
N THR A 183 4.98 -2.68 16.66
CA THR A 183 5.89 -3.79 16.97
C THR A 183 7.35 -3.37 16.82
N ASN A 184 7.72 -2.77 15.70
CA ASN A 184 9.11 -2.44 15.40
C ASN A 184 9.67 -1.39 16.36
N GLU A 185 8.87 -0.39 16.71
CA GLU A 185 9.23 0.62 17.71
C GLU A 185 9.39 -0.01 19.11
N LEU A 186 8.51 -0.93 19.49
CA LEU A 186 8.64 -1.65 20.76
C LEU A 186 9.93 -2.48 20.82
N MET A 187 10.23 -3.21 19.75
CA MET A 187 11.44 -4.04 19.68
C MET A 187 12.71 -3.19 19.72
N SER A 188 12.70 -2.01 19.09
CA SER A 188 13.82 -1.07 19.12
C SER A 188 14.01 -0.50 20.53
N ALA A 189 12.92 -0.06 21.17
CA ALA A 189 12.96 0.44 22.54
C ALA A 189 13.42 -0.61 23.56
N LEU A 190 13.06 -1.89 23.37
CA LEU A 190 13.55 -2.99 24.21
C LEU A 190 15.05 -3.24 24.01
N ARG A 191 15.54 -3.15 22.78
CA ARG A 191 16.96 -3.35 22.45
C ARG A 191 17.84 -2.23 22.99
N GLU A 192 17.36 -0.99 22.92
CA GLU A 192 18.10 0.21 23.33
C GLU A 192 17.92 0.56 24.81
N GLY A 193 17.01 -0.11 25.52
CA GLY A 193 16.66 0.21 26.91
C GLY A 193 15.71 1.40 27.08
N ASN A 194 15.29 2.04 25.99
CA ASN A 194 14.44 3.25 25.96
C ASN A 194 12.93 2.93 26.06
N THR A 195 12.56 1.97 26.91
CA THR A 195 11.15 1.53 27.03
C THR A 195 10.22 2.58 27.64
N GLU A 196 10.77 3.52 28.41
CA GLU A 196 10.02 4.61 29.02
C GLU A 196 9.58 5.64 27.99
N ASP A 197 10.46 6.03 27.06
CA ASP A 197 10.15 6.94 25.95
C ASP A 197 9.07 6.35 25.04
N PHE A 198 9.17 5.06 24.74
CA PHE A 198 8.13 4.34 24.01
C PHE A 198 6.78 4.45 24.73
N ARG A 199 6.73 4.14 26.03
CA ARG A 199 5.49 4.22 26.82
C ARG A 199 4.94 5.65 26.85
N SER A 200 5.80 6.64 27.07
CA SER A 200 5.42 8.06 27.10
C SER A 200 4.84 8.51 25.76
N LYS A 201 5.46 8.13 24.63
CA LYS A 201 4.97 8.43 23.29
C LYS A 201 3.53 7.96 23.07
N TYR A 202 3.25 6.69 23.37
CA TYR A 202 1.93 6.10 23.09
C TYR A 202 0.87 6.45 24.14
N ARG A 203 1.23 6.56 25.42
CA ARG A 203 0.27 6.77 26.52
C ARG A 203 -0.08 8.24 26.77
N SER A 204 0.64 9.18 26.17
CA SER A 204 0.36 10.61 26.29
C SER A 204 -0.52 11.16 25.16
N ALA A 205 -0.95 10.34 24.21
CA ALA A 205 -1.81 10.76 23.11
C ALA A 205 -3.24 11.03 23.61
N ASP A 206 -3.89 12.06 23.06
CA ASP A 206 -5.32 12.32 23.25
C ASP A 206 -6.16 11.34 22.40
N MET A 207 -5.61 10.92 21.27
CA MET A 207 -6.19 9.95 20.35
C MET A 207 -5.12 9.02 19.77
N LEU A 208 -5.29 7.71 19.94
CA LEU A 208 -4.46 6.67 19.35
C LEU A 208 -5.20 6.00 18.18
N LEU A 209 -4.63 6.11 16.99
CA LEU A 209 -5.13 5.52 15.76
C LEU A 209 -4.21 4.38 15.35
N ILE A 210 -4.67 3.14 15.44
CA ILE A 210 -3.88 1.97 15.09
C ILE A 210 -4.45 1.23 13.89
N ASP A 211 -3.63 1.14 12.83
CA ASP A 211 -4.01 0.49 11.59
C ASP A 211 -3.61 -1.00 11.60
N ASP A 212 -4.44 -1.85 11.01
CA ASP A 212 -4.16 -3.24 10.70
C ASP A 212 -3.73 -4.12 11.90
N VAL A 213 -4.52 -4.13 12.99
CA VAL A 213 -4.19 -4.90 14.22
C VAL A 213 -4.11 -6.41 14.04
N GLN A 214 -4.53 -6.96 12.90
CA GLN A 214 -4.24 -8.36 12.57
C GLN A 214 -2.74 -8.69 12.63
N PHE A 215 -1.85 -7.70 12.46
CA PHE A 215 -0.40 -7.92 12.55
C PHE A 215 0.14 -8.07 13.98
N PHE A 216 -0.71 -8.00 15.00
CA PHE A 216 -0.39 -8.46 16.36
C PHE A 216 -0.52 -9.97 16.54
N SER A 217 -1.18 -10.66 15.59
CA SER A 217 -1.31 -12.11 15.58
C SER A 217 0.05 -12.79 15.76
N GLY A 218 0.15 -13.68 16.76
CA GLY A 218 1.37 -14.42 17.08
C GLY A 218 2.47 -13.61 17.80
N LYS A 219 2.29 -12.30 17.99
CA LYS A 219 3.26 -11.42 18.66
C LYS A 219 2.88 -11.15 20.12
N GLN A 220 3.02 -12.15 20.98
CA GLN A 220 2.55 -12.09 22.37
C GLN A 220 3.09 -10.88 23.15
N GLN A 221 4.38 -10.56 23.04
CA GLN A 221 4.98 -9.41 23.74
C GLN A 221 4.40 -8.07 23.26
N THR A 222 4.15 -7.94 21.95
CA THR A 222 3.50 -6.75 21.40
C THR A 222 2.07 -6.62 21.90
N GLY A 223 1.30 -7.73 21.90
CA GLY A 223 -0.06 -7.77 22.42
C GLY A 223 -0.13 -7.38 23.90
N GLU A 224 0.75 -7.94 24.74
CA GLU A 224 0.84 -7.58 26.17
C GLU A 224 1.09 -6.09 26.37
N ASN A 225 2.09 -5.56 25.67
CA ASN A 225 2.47 -4.16 25.80
C ASN A 225 1.35 -3.23 25.32
N PHE A 226 0.71 -3.56 24.19
CA PHE A 226 -0.41 -2.82 23.67
C PHE A 226 -1.62 -2.87 24.61
N PHE A 227 -1.91 -4.02 25.24
CA PHE A 227 -2.98 -4.13 26.23
C PHE A 227 -2.81 -3.12 27.37
N HIS A 228 -1.60 -2.98 27.92
CA HIS A 228 -1.36 -1.98 28.96
C HIS A 228 -1.46 -0.53 28.45
N THR A 229 -1.01 -0.26 27.22
CA THR A 229 -1.19 1.06 26.60
C THR A 229 -2.68 1.38 26.40
N PHE A 230 -3.46 0.40 25.94
CA PHE A 230 -4.89 0.48 25.77
C PHE A 230 -5.57 0.84 27.09
N GLU A 231 -5.30 0.11 28.18
CA GLU A 231 -5.92 0.37 29.48
C GLU A 231 -5.63 1.78 30.00
N VAL A 232 -4.38 2.26 29.88
CA VAL A 232 -4.00 3.60 30.34
C VAL A 232 -4.78 4.68 29.59
N LEU A 233 -4.85 4.56 28.26
CA LEU A 233 -5.57 5.51 27.42
C LEU A 233 -7.09 5.45 27.67
N HIS A 234 -7.65 4.24 27.72
CA HIS A 234 -9.07 4.01 27.93
C HIS A 234 -9.56 4.54 29.28
N ASN A 235 -8.85 4.21 30.37
CA ASN A 235 -9.17 4.70 31.72
C ASN A 235 -9.02 6.21 31.88
N SER A 236 -8.22 6.84 31.00
CA SER A 236 -8.04 8.29 30.96
C SER A 236 -8.97 8.99 29.95
N ASN A 237 -9.99 8.28 29.45
CA ASN A 237 -10.92 8.75 28.41
C ASN A 237 -10.22 9.30 27.16
N ARG A 238 -9.05 8.76 26.80
CA ARG A 238 -8.37 9.08 25.54
C ARG A 238 -8.92 8.17 24.44
N GLN A 239 -9.16 8.73 23.27
CA GLN A 239 -9.80 7.98 22.19
C GLN A 239 -8.85 6.91 21.63
N ILE A 240 -9.38 5.72 21.40
CA ILE A 240 -8.69 4.65 20.67
C ILE A 240 -9.53 4.30 19.45
N ALA A 241 -8.94 4.32 18.25
CA ALA A 241 -9.57 3.83 17.04
C ALA A 241 -8.67 2.81 16.35
N ILE A 242 -9.27 1.71 15.93
CA ILE A 242 -8.59 0.49 15.52
C ILE A 242 -9.15 0.05 14.18
N THR A 243 -8.29 -0.39 13.26
CA THR A 243 -8.73 -1.09 12.05
C THR A 243 -8.24 -2.54 12.02
N CYS A 244 -9.03 -3.43 11.41
CA CYS A 244 -8.64 -4.81 11.21
C CYS A 244 -9.22 -5.40 9.91
N ASN A 245 -8.62 -6.49 9.41
CA ASN A 245 -9.19 -7.22 8.28
C ASN A 245 -10.35 -8.16 8.65
N GLN A 246 -10.62 -8.36 9.94
CA GLN A 246 -11.60 -9.32 10.45
C GLN A 246 -12.14 -8.84 11.81
N PRO A 247 -13.31 -9.33 12.25
CA PRO A 247 -13.86 -8.93 13.55
C PRO A 247 -12.98 -9.44 14.71
N PRO A 248 -13.05 -8.83 15.91
CA PRO A 248 -12.15 -9.11 17.03
C PRO A 248 -12.00 -10.60 17.38
N LYS A 249 -13.11 -11.34 17.46
CA LYS A 249 -13.14 -12.78 17.76
C LYS A 249 -12.49 -13.67 16.71
N SER A 250 -12.39 -13.19 15.47
CA SER A 250 -11.84 -13.96 14.36
C SER A 250 -10.34 -13.71 14.16
N ILE A 251 -9.69 -12.88 15.00
CA ILE A 251 -8.26 -12.60 14.87
C ILE A 251 -7.45 -13.80 15.38
N PRO A 252 -6.73 -14.54 14.51
CA PRO A 252 -5.97 -15.69 14.94
C PRO A 252 -4.89 -15.30 15.93
N PHE A 253 -4.65 -16.11 16.95
CA PHE A 253 -3.56 -15.94 17.91
C PHE A 253 -3.54 -14.57 18.63
N LEU A 254 -4.66 -13.85 18.64
CA LEU A 254 -4.85 -12.67 19.49
C LEU A 254 -5.29 -13.12 20.87
N GLN A 255 -4.82 -12.45 21.92
CA GLN A 255 -5.18 -12.78 23.29
C GLN A 255 -6.65 -12.43 23.55
N ASP A 256 -7.42 -13.32 24.18
CA ASP A 256 -8.85 -13.15 24.42
C ASP A 256 -9.21 -11.84 25.13
N ARG A 257 -8.36 -11.40 26.07
CA ARG A 257 -8.58 -10.13 26.78
C ARG A 257 -8.49 -8.92 25.86
N LEU A 258 -7.64 -8.93 24.83
CA LEU A 258 -7.59 -7.84 23.84
C LEU A 258 -8.84 -7.86 22.97
N SER A 259 -9.25 -9.05 22.51
CA SER A 259 -10.49 -9.22 21.76
C SER A 259 -11.70 -8.70 22.54
N SER A 260 -11.80 -9.03 23.84
CA SER A 260 -12.84 -8.52 24.74
C SER A 260 -12.82 -6.99 24.87
N ARG A 261 -11.63 -6.37 24.94
CA ARG A 261 -11.51 -4.91 24.97
C ARG A 261 -11.93 -4.25 23.66
N PHE A 262 -11.64 -4.88 22.52
CA PHE A 262 -12.08 -4.39 21.22
C PHE A 262 -13.60 -4.48 21.07
N GLU A 263 -14.22 -5.54 21.59
CA GLU A 263 -15.68 -5.71 21.60
C GLU A 263 -16.40 -4.82 22.62
N GLY A 264 -15.72 -4.35 23.66
CA GLY A 264 -16.30 -3.49 24.69
C GLY A 264 -16.62 -2.06 24.23
N GLY A 265 -16.22 -1.68 23.01
CA GLY A 265 -16.53 -0.40 22.38
C GLY A 265 -17.57 -0.50 21.27
N LEU A 266 -17.41 0.30 20.21
CA LEU A 266 -18.22 0.19 19.00
C LEU A 266 -17.47 -0.59 17.94
N VAL A 267 -18.07 -1.70 17.49
CA VAL A 267 -17.55 -2.51 16.38
C VAL A 267 -18.42 -2.27 15.15
N THR A 268 -17.79 -1.90 14.04
CA THR A 268 -18.46 -1.64 12.76
C THR A 268 -17.68 -2.25 11.61
N ASP A 269 -18.42 -2.73 10.61
CA ASP A 269 -17.87 -3.24 9.38
C ASP A 269 -17.92 -2.22 8.24
N ILE A 270 -17.10 -2.44 7.21
CA ILE A 270 -17.26 -1.84 5.88
C ILE A 270 -17.46 -2.97 4.88
N GLN A 271 -18.54 -2.90 4.13
CA GLN A 271 -18.90 -3.89 3.13
C GLN A 271 -18.46 -3.47 1.72
N ILE A 272 -18.46 -4.44 0.81
CA ILE A 272 -18.16 -4.20 -0.61
C ILE A 272 -19.20 -3.21 -1.17
N PRO A 273 -18.77 -2.13 -1.84
CA PRO A 273 -19.69 -1.13 -2.39
C PRO A 273 -20.54 -1.68 -3.52
N ASP A 274 -21.81 -1.25 -3.55
CA ASP A 274 -22.72 -1.50 -4.67
C ASP A 274 -22.29 -0.73 -5.94
N PHE A 275 -22.97 -1.00 -7.05
CA PHE A 275 -22.62 -0.38 -8.34
C PHE A 275 -22.65 1.16 -8.27
N ALA A 276 -23.69 1.73 -7.66
CA ALA A 276 -23.85 3.17 -7.53
C ALA A 276 -22.70 3.80 -6.74
N THR A 277 -22.31 3.19 -5.62
CA THR A 277 -21.19 3.64 -4.78
C THR A 277 -19.86 3.48 -5.52
N ARG A 278 -19.63 2.37 -6.25
CA ARG A 278 -18.42 2.19 -7.07
C ARG A 278 -18.29 3.26 -8.16
N LEU A 279 -19.40 3.57 -8.84
CA LEU A 279 -19.42 4.63 -9.86
C LEU A 279 -19.09 6.00 -9.25
N ALA A 280 -19.70 6.33 -8.10
CA ALA A 280 -19.43 7.59 -7.40
C ALA A 280 -17.97 7.68 -6.91
N ILE A 281 -17.38 6.58 -6.44
CA ILE A 281 -15.95 6.50 -6.11
C ILE A 281 -15.09 6.82 -7.33
N LEU A 282 -15.36 6.17 -8.46
CA LEU A 282 -14.62 6.38 -9.71
C LEU A 282 -14.73 7.83 -10.21
N GLN A 283 -15.93 8.41 -10.17
CA GLN A 283 -16.18 9.81 -10.55
C GLN A 283 -15.41 10.78 -9.64
N THR A 284 -15.47 10.56 -8.33
CA THR A 284 -14.75 11.37 -7.34
C THR A 284 -13.24 11.27 -7.56
N LYS A 285 -12.74 10.06 -7.85
CA LYS A 285 -11.33 9.81 -8.11
C LYS A 285 -10.85 10.47 -9.40
N ALA A 286 -11.60 10.35 -10.49
CA ALA A 286 -11.30 10.99 -11.78
C ALA A 286 -11.24 12.52 -11.65
N LYS A 287 -12.24 13.11 -10.95
CA LYS A 287 -12.30 14.55 -10.66
C LYS A 287 -11.11 15.01 -9.82
N HIS A 288 -10.78 14.29 -8.75
CA HIS A 288 -9.63 14.59 -7.89
C HIS A 288 -8.31 14.55 -8.67
N ASP A 289 -8.15 13.58 -9.58
CA ASP A 289 -6.94 13.43 -10.39
C ASP A 289 -6.91 14.37 -11.62
N GLY A 290 -7.95 15.19 -11.81
CA GLY A 290 -8.05 16.13 -12.92
C GLY A 290 -8.12 15.46 -14.28
N VAL A 291 -8.73 14.27 -14.35
CA VAL A 291 -8.86 13.50 -15.59
C VAL A 291 -10.32 13.52 -16.03
N ASP A 292 -10.56 13.99 -17.25
CA ASP A 292 -11.86 13.88 -17.88
C ASP A 292 -12.05 12.46 -18.42
N VAL A 293 -13.03 11.74 -17.86
CA VAL A 293 -13.35 10.36 -18.21
C VAL A 293 -14.85 10.29 -18.44
N ALA A 294 -15.25 9.83 -19.62
CA ALA A 294 -16.64 9.70 -19.99
C ALA A 294 -17.37 8.68 -19.07
N SER A 295 -18.67 8.92 -18.82
CA SER A 295 -19.47 8.12 -17.87
C SER A 295 -19.51 6.64 -18.25
N ASP A 296 -19.63 6.34 -19.54
CA ASP A 296 -19.65 4.98 -20.09
C ASP A 296 -18.37 4.19 -19.76
N VAL A 297 -17.21 4.85 -19.76
CA VAL A 297 -15.93 4.24 -19.34
C VAL A 297 -15.93 3.94 -17.84
N LEU A 298 -16.42 4.86 -17.02
CA LEU A 298 -16.48 4.67 -15.56
C LEU A 298 -17.48 3.56 -15.20
N GLU A 299 -18.64 3.54 -15.85
CA GLU A 299 -19.65 2.48 -15.74
C GLU A 299 -19.07 1.13 -16.14
N PHE A 300 -18.35 1.07 -17.26
CA PHE A 300 -17.65 -0.14 -17.69
C PHE A 300 -16.68 -0.65 -16.61
N ILE A 301 -15.83 0.22 -16.04
CA ILE A 301 -14.89 -0.17 -14.97
C ILE A 301 -15.64 -0.65 -13.73
N ALA A 302 -16.72 0.05 -13.33
CA ALA A 302 -17.54 -0.31 -12.16
C ALA A 302 -18.29 -1.65 -12.33
N LEU A 303 -18.63 -2.03 -13.56
CA LEU A 303 -19.20 -3.34 -13.88
C LEU A 303 -18.15 -4.46 -13.82
N GLN A 304 -16.95 -4.20 -14.33
CA GLN A 304 -15.88 -5.21 -14.39
C GLN A 304 -15.21 -5.47 -13.04
N ILE A 305 -15.07 -4.44 -12.19
CA ILE A 305 -14.30 -4.54 -10.94
C ILE A 305 -15.24 -4.44 -9.74
N GLN A 306 -15.50 -5.58 -9.11
CA GLN A 306 -16.49 -5.71 -8.03
C GLN A 306 -15.90 -6.10 -6.67
N GLN A 307 -14.59 -6.33 -6.58
CA GLN A 307 -13.96 -6.88 -5.38
C GLN A 307 -13.73 -5.85 -4.28
N ASN A 308 -12.89 -4.85 -4.54
CA ASN A 308 -12.51 -3.83 -3.56
C ASN A 308 -12.15 -2.51 -4.24
N ILE A 309 -12.17 -1.44 -3.45
CA ILE A 309 -11.97 -0.05 -3.91
C ILE A 309 -10.54 0.14 -4.42
N ARG A 310 -9.54 -0.51 -3.81
CA ARG A 310 -8.14 -0.43 -4.28
C ARG A 310 -7.99 -0.95 -5.71
N SER A 311 -8.59 -2.09 -6.03
CA SER A 311 -8.61 -2.66 -7.38
C SER A 311 -9.40 -1.79 -8.35
N LEU A 312 -10.49 -1.19 -7.89
CA LEU A 312 -11.33 -0.28 -8.67
C LEU A 312 -10.56 0.98 -9.10
N GLU A 313 -9.94 1.68 -8.14
CA GLU A 313 -9.08 2.84 -8.41
C GLU A 313 -7.84 2.46 -9.22
N GLY A 314 -7.23 1.31 -8.92
CA GLY A 314 -6.10 0.78 -9.69
C GLY A 314 -6.45 0.53 -11.16
N SER A 315 -7.66 0.07 -11.43
CA SER A 315 -8.17 -0.14 -12.79
C SER A 315 -8.39 1.17 -13.52
N LEU A 316 -8.98 2.18 -12.87
CA LEU A 316 -9.08 3.54 -13.43
C LEU A 316 -7.70 4.11 -13.77
N ASN A 317 -6.76 4.06 -12.82
CA ASN A 317 -5.38 4.53 -13.02
C ASN A 317 -4.73 3.84 -14.22
N ARG A 318 -4.96 2.53 -14.38
CA ARG A 318 -4.43 1.76 -15.50
C ARG A 318 -5.06 2.17 -16.83
N VAL A 319 -6.38 2.33 -16.90
CA VAL A 319 -7.08 2.77 -18.12
C VAL A 319 -6.60 4.15 -18.55
N VAL A 320 -6.49 5.09 -17.61
CA VAL A 320 -5.97 6.44 -17.84
C VAL A 320 -4.52 6.41 -18.31
N ALA A 321 -3.65 5.61 -17.66
CA ALA A 321 -2.27 5.46 -18.07
C ALA A 321 -2.15 4.87 -19.48
N TYR A 322 -2.97 3.86 -19.80
CA TYR A 322 -2.98 3.18 -21.09
C TYR A 322 -3.40 4.14 -22.23
N SER A 323 -4.45 4.93 -22.02
CA SER A 323 -4.87 6.02 -22.93
C SER A 323 -3.74 7.01 -23.19
N ARG A 324 -3.05 7.47 -22.14
CA ARG A 324 -1.94 8.43 -22.27
C ARG A 324 -0.76 7.86 -23.04
N LEU A 325 -0.43 6.58 -22.83
CA LEU A 325 0.66 5.90 -23.54
C LEU A 325 0.37 5.72 -25.03
N LEU A 326 -0.86 5.34 -25.38
CA LEU A 326 -1.28 5.18 -26.77
C LEU A 326 -1.73 6.48 -27.45
N ARG A 327 -1.82 7.57 -26.69
CA ARG A 327 -2.40 8.85 -27.13
C ARG A 327 -3.79 8.68 -27.75
N ALA A 328 -4.57 7.78 -27.17
CA ALA A 328 -5.92 7.44 -27.63
C ALA A 328 -6.97 8.04 -26.70
N MET A 329 -8.16 8.32 -27.22
CA MET A 329 -9.28 8.76 -26.39
C MET A 329 -9.72 7.65 -25.43
N LEU A 330 -10.22 8.05 -24.26
CA LEU A 330 -10.80 7.13 -23.30
C LEU A 330 -12.15 6.65 -23.83
N THR A 331 -12.22 5.39 -24.26
CA THR A 331 -13.45 4.71 -24.68
C THR A 331 -13.60 3.38 -23.95
N PRO A 332 -14.82 2.82 -23.87
CA PRO A 332 -15.04 1.50 -23.27
C PRO A 332 -14.18 0.40 -23.91
N GLU A 333 -13.93 0.46 -25.22
CA GLU A 333 -13.09 -0.50 -25.94
C GLU A 333 -11.64 -0.41 -25.51
N LEU A 334 -11.10 0.80 -25.35
CA LEU A 334 -9.75 1.02 -24.85
C LEU A 334 -9.64 0.53 -23.39
N ALA A 335 -10.67 0.80 -22.57
CA ALA A 335 -10.72 0.31 -21.20
C ALA A 335 -10.72 -1.22 -21.14
N ALA A 336 -11.50 -1.88 -21.99
CA ALA A 336 -11.51 -3.34 -22.12
C ALA A 336 -10.13 -3.89 -22.48
N GLN A 337 -9.43 -3.26 -23.43
CA GLN A 337 -8.06 -3.64 -23.79
C GLN A 337 -7.08 -3.45 -22.63
N ALA A 338 -7.15 -2.31 -21.92
CA ALA A 338 -6.30 -2.03 -20.78
C ALA A 338 -6.51 -3.04 -19.63
N LEU A 339 -7.75 -3.51 -19.42
CA LEU A 339 -8.15 -4.36 -18.30
C LEU A 339 -8.10 -5.87 -18.58
N LYS A 340 -7.78 -6.32 -19.80
CA LYS A 340 -7.73 -7.74 -20.20
C LYS A 340 -7.00 -8.69 -19.23
N ASN A 341 -6.00 -8.21 -18.49
CA ASN A 341 -5.20 -9.01 -17.54
C ASN A 341 -5.40 -8.60 -16.08
N VAL A 342 -6.33 -7.70 -15.78
CA VAL A 342 -6.54 -7.13 -14.43
C VAL A 342 -7.90 -7.49 -13.87
N ALA A 343 -8.92 -7.65 -14.72
CA ALA A 343 -10.24 -8.07 -14.28
C ALA A 343 -10.14 -9.45 -13.61
N PRO A 344 -10.35 -9.54 -12.29
CA PRO A 344 -10.39 -10.83 -11.63
C PRO A 344 -11.79 -11.41 -11.87
N GLY A 345 -11.90 -12.35 -12.81
CA GLY A 345 -13.11 -13.16 -12.95
C GLY A 345 -14.11 -12.77 -14.05
N VAL A 346 -13.66 -12.32 -15.23
CA VAL A 346 -14.29 -12.92 -16.42
C VAL A 346 -13.70 -14.32 -16.48
N ALA A 347 -14.46 -15.29 -15.96
CA ALA A 347 -14.13 -16.70 -15.83
C ALA A 347 -12.72 -17.04 -16.32
N LYS A 348 -11.80 -17.42 -15.42
CA LYS A 348 -10.87 -18.51 -15.82
C LYS A 348 -11.79 -19.50 -16.51
N SER A 349 -11.63 -19.68 -17.82
CA SER A 349 -12.39 -20.65 -18.59
C SER A 349 -12.59 -21.84 -17.68
N ALA A 350 -13.84 -22.20 -17.38
CA ALA A 350 -14.17 -23.27 -16.45
C ALA A 350 -13.12 -24.39 -16.60
N PRO A 351 -12.59 -24.96 -15.50
CA PRO A 351 -11.53 -25.96 -15.56
C PRO A 351 -11.82 -26.89 -16.73
N PRO A 352 -10.90 -27.00 -17.72
CA PRO A 352 -11.25 -27.54 -19.02
C PRO A 352 -11.93 -28.88 -18.82
N THR A 353 -13.18 -29.00 -19.28
CA THR A 353 -13.97 -30.20 -19.07
C THR A 353 -13.15 -31.41 -19.50
N SER A 354 -13.30 -32.54 -18.82
CA SER A 354 -12.56 -33.77 -19.14
C SER A 354 -12.63 -34.14 -20.63
N SER A 355 -13.72 -33.79 -21.32
CA SER A 355 -13.87 -33.89 -22.79
C SER A 355 -12.87 -33.02 -23.56
N LEU A 356 -12.68 -31.75 -23.20
CA LEU A 356 -11.75 -30.83 -23.85
C LEU A 356 -10.30 -31.23 -23.67
N ILE A 357 -9.93 -31.71 -22.47
CA ILE A 357 -8.58 -32.23 -22.20
C ILE A 357 -8.31 -33.47 -23.07
N ILE A 358 -9.28 -34.38 -23.15
CA ILE A 358 -9.17 -35.59 -23.99
C ILE A 358 -9.04 -35.19 -25.46
N GLU A 359 -9.88 -34.29 -25.98
CA GLU A 359 -9.80 -33.83 -27.37
C GLU A 359 -8.47 -33.15 -27.71
N ALA A 360 -7.95 -32.31 -26.82
CA ALA A 360 -6.66 -31.64 -27.02
C ALA A 360 -5.51 -32.66 -27.12
N VAL A 361 -5.53 -33.69 -26.27
CA VAL A 361 -4.52 -34.76 -26.29
C VAL A 361 -4.66 -35.62 -27.55
N VAL A 362 -5.88 -36.02 -27.91
CA VAL A 362 -6.18 -36.77 -29.14
C VAL A 362 -5.64 -36.04 -30.38
N ASN A 363 -5.91 -34.73 -30.48
CA ASN A 363 -5.45 -33.91 -31.60
C ASN A 363 -3.92 -33.75 -31.62
N LYS A 364 -3.29 -33.55 -30.46
CA LYS A 364 -1.83 -33.35 -30.36
C LYS A 364 -1.06 -34.62 -30.75
N PHE A 365 -1.54 -35.78 -30.31
CA PHE A 365 -0.90 -37.07 -30.56
C PHE A 365 -1.43 -37.75 -31.84
N LYS A 366 -2.37 -37.12 -32.56
CA LYS A 366 -3.02 -37.66 -33.77
C LYS A 366 -3.61 -39.06 -33.56
N LEU A 367 -4.24 -39.26 -32.40
CA LEU A 367 -4.93 -40.50 -32.04
C LEU A 367 -6.44 -40.35 -32.22
N SER A 368 -7.20 -41.42 -32.03
CA SER A 368 -8.65 -41.33 -31.84
C SER A 368 -9.03 -41.37 -30.35
N PRO A 369 -10.20 -40.83 -29.94
CA PRO A 369 -10.67 -40.97 -28.56
C PRO A 369 -10.84 -42.44 -28.13
N ALA A 370 -11.10 -43.34 -29.08
CA ALA A 370 -11.19 -44.77 -28.83
C ALA A 370 -9.83 -45.40 -28.50
N ASP A 371 -8.73 -44.89 -29.05
CA ASP A 371 -7.37 -45.39 -28.78
C ASP A 371 -6.94 -45.11 -27.33
N LEU A 372 -7.30 -43.93 -26.81
CA LEU A 372 -7.04 -43.56 -25.41
C LEU A 372 -7.82 -44.44 -24.42
N ARG A 373 -9.06 -44.82 -24.74
CA ARG A 373 -9.91 -45.71 -23.91
C ARG A 373 -9.67 -47.20 -24.15
N GLY A 374 -9.07 -47.55 -25.27
CA GLY A 374 -8.81 -48.92 -25.70
C GLY A 374 -7.60 -49.56 -25.01
N ARG A 375 -7.37 -50.84 -25.29
CA ARG A 375 -6.30 -51.64 -24.68
C ARG A 375 -4.96 -51.59 -25.43
N LYS A 376 -4.83 -50.71 -26.44
CA LYS A 376 -3.64 -50.62 -27.30
C LYS A 376 -2.42 -50.15 -26.48
N ARG A 377 -1.26 -50.80 -26.60
CA ARG A 377 -0.07 -50.55 -25.74
C ARG A 377 1.15 -50.06 -26.50
N ASP A 378 0.97 -49.45 -27.67
CA ASP A 378 2.08 -48.77 -28.33
C ASP A 378 2.54 -47.54 -27.53
N GLU A 379 3.82 -47.19 -27.69
CA GLU A 379 4.52 -46.17 -26.91
C GLU A 379 3.83 -44.80 -27.01
N ALA A 380 3.41 -44.41 -28.22
CA ALA A 380 2.73 -43.14 -28.48
C ALA A 380 1.37 -43.06 -27.77
N THR A 381 0.57 -44.12 -27.82
CA THR A 381 -0.73 -44.18 -27.13
C THR A 381 -0.58 -44.22 -25.61
N SER A 382 0.46 -44.89 -25.10
CA SER A 382 0.74 -44.95 -23.66
C SER A 382 1.16 -43.58 -23.10
N LEU A 383 2.05 -42.87 -23.80
CA LEU A 383 2.46 -41.51 -23.44
C LEU A 383 1.28 -40.54 -23.49
N ALA A 384 0.44 -40.62 -24.53
CA ALA A 384 -0.76 -39.79 -24.65
C ALA A 384 -1.72 -40.01 -23.47
N ARG A 385 -1.91 -41.26 -23.00
CA ARG A 385 -2.72 -41.54 -21.80
C ARG A 385 -2.11 -40.95 -20.54
N GLN A 386 -0.80 -41.07 -20.34
CA GLN A 386 -0.13 -40.52 -19.16
C GLN A 386 -0.28 -39.00 -19.10
N VAL A 387 -0.12 -38.32 -20.24
CA VAL A 387 -0.33 -36.87 -20.35
C VAL A 387 -1.79 -36.51 -20.08
N ALA A 388 -2.76 -37.24 -20.66
CA ALA A 388 -4.18 -37.00 -20.38
C ALA A 388 -4.52 -37.19 -18.89
N MET A 389 -4.03 -38.27 -18.26
CA MET A 389 -4.25 -38.53 -16.83
C MET A 389 -3.61 -37.49 -15.93
N TYR A 390 -2.41 -37.01 -16.28
CA TYR A 390 -1.75 -35.94 -15.55
C TYR A 390 -2.54 -34.63 -15.63
N LEU A 391 -2.97 -34.24 -16.82
CA LEU A 391 -3.76 -33.01 -17.03
C LEU A 391 -5.13 -33.10 -16.36
N LEU A 392 -5.83 -34.23 -16.46
CA LEU A 392 -7.08 -34.50 -15.74
C LEU A 392 -6.92 -34.55 -14.21
N ARG A 393 -5.69 -34.64 -13.69
CA ARG A 393 -5.43 -34.61 -12.25
C ARG A 393 -5.03 -33.23 -11.75
N GLN A 394 -4.48 -32.37 -12.62
CA GLN A 394 -4.01 -31.04 -12.26
C GLN A 394 -4.98 -29.92 -12.63
N GLU A 395 -5.77 -30.08 -13.69
CA GLU A 395 -6.58 -29.01 -14.30
C GLU A 395 -8.10 -29.18 -14.13
N THR A 396 -8.55 -30.31 -13.55
CA THR A 396 -9.93 -30.55 -13.09
C THR A 396 -9.90 -31.01 -11.65
#